data_AF-A0A2P7EBB0-F1
#
_entry.id   AF-A0A2P7EBB0-F1
#
_cell.length_a   1.000
_cell.length_b   1.000
_cell.length_c   1.000
_cell.angle_alpha   90.00
_cell.angle_beta   90.00
_cell.angle_gamma   90.00
#
_symmetry.space_group_name_H-M   'P 1'
#
loop_
_entity.id
_entity.type
_entity.pdbx_description
1 polymer ?
#
loop_
_entity_poly.entity_id
_entity_poly.type
_entity_poly.pdbx_seq_one_letter_code
_entity_poly.pdbx_strand_id
1 'polypeptide(L)' 'MEFKGSLEELKVLVAQLGVQVTWHHKGAFEMAVFEDGVSNLKLNWWPREGTLRLVGDPEVRNKIQVKLERLLSE' A
#
# COMPACT_ATOMS: atom_id res chain seq x y z
N MET A 1 6.52 -0.33 7.52
CA MET A 1 7.49 -0.41 6.41
C MET A 1 7.88 1.01 6.03
N GLU A 2 9.02 1.21 5.37
CA GLU A 2 9.44 2.51 4.82
C GLU A 2 9.56 2.43 3.30
N PHE A 3 9.26 3.52 2.62
CA PHE A 3 9.42 3.71 1.18
C PHE A 3 9.72 5.19 0.88
N LYS A 4 10.89 5.45 0.28
CA LYS A 4 11.43 6.80 0.03
C LYS A 4 11.37 7.22 -1.45
N GLY A 5 10.63 6.49 -2.27
CA GLY A 5 10.41 6.84 -3.68
C GLY A 5 9.28 7.84 -3.87
N SER A 6 8.83 7.96 -5.11
CA SER A 6 7.70 8.79 -5.54
C SER A 6 6.37 8.04 -5.51
N LEU A 7 5.27 8.77 -5.60
CA LEU A 7 3.92 8.18 -5.69
C LEU A 7 3.78 7.24 -6.90
N GLU A 8 4.36 7.61 -8.03
CA GLU A 8 4.26 6.81 -9.26
C GLU A 8 5.02 5.49 -9.13
N GLU A 9 6.21 5.50 -8.51
CA GLU A 9 6.94 4.28 -8.19
C GLU A 9 6.15 3.39 -7.21
N LEU A 10 5.52 3.99 -6.18
CA LEU A 10 4.68 3.24 -5.26
C LEU A 10 3.46 2.62 -5.97
N LYS A 11 2.82 3.34 -6.88
CA LYS A 11 1.70 2.82 -7.69
C LYS A 11 2.13 1.63 -8.54
N VAL A 12 3.30 1.70 -9.18
CA VAL A 12 3.86 0.59 -9.96
C VAL A 12 4.11 -0.62 -9.06
N LEU A 13 4.71 -0.43 -7.89
CA LEU A 13 4.94 -1.52 -6.93
C LEU A 13 3.63 -2.15 -6.45
N VAL A 14 2.64 -1.35 -6.08
CA VAL A 14 1.33 -1.85 -5.64
C VAL A 14 0.60 -2.60 -6.76
N ALA A 15 0.74 -2.16 -8.02
CA ALA A 15 0.15 -2.85 -9.17
C ALA A 15 0.71 -4.27 -9.35
N GLN A 16 1.98 -4.52 -8.96
CA GLN A 16 2.58 -5.87 -9.01
C GLN A 16 1.95 -6.86 -8.02
N LEU A 17 1.17 -6.38 -7.05
CA LEU A 17 0.43 -7.26 -6.13
C LEU A 17 -0.73 -7.99 -6.83
N GLY A 18 -1.11 -7.56 -8.04
CA GLY A 18 -2.17 -8.19 -8.84
C GLY A 18 -3.58 -7.95 -8.28
N VAL A 19 -3.75 -6.94 -7.43
CA VAL A 19 -5.04 -6.55 -6.85
C VAL A 19 -5.37 -5.14 -7.33
N GLN A 20 -6.63 -4.94 -7.74
CA GLN A 20 -7.11 -3.63 -8.13
C GLN A 20 -7.13 -2.70 -6.92
N VAL A 21 -6.64 -1.48 -7.10
CA VAL A 21 -6.60 -0.46 -6.06
C VAL A 21 -7.13 0.88 -6.54
N THR A 22 -7.85 1.59 -5.68
CA THR A 22 -8.26 2.99 -5.90
C THR A 22 -7.41 3.91 -5.03
N TRP A 23 -6.80 4.93 -5.63
CA TRP A 23 -5.96 5.89 -4.92
C TRP A 23 -6.74 7.13 -4.51
N HIS A 24 -6.50 7.57 -3.27
CA HIS A 24 -7.07 8.79 -2.71
C HIS A 24 -5.99 9.64 -2.05
N HIS A 25 -5.90 10.89 -2.48
CA HIS A 25 -5.10 11.89 -1.82
C HIS A 25 -5.81 12.39 -0.54
N LYS A 26 -5.11 12.37 0.60
CA LYS A 26 -5.63 12.78 1.92
C LYS A 26 -4.81 13.90 2.55
N GLY A 27 -4.29 14.81 1.74
CA GLY A 27 -3.52 15.97 2.18
C GLY A 27 -2.10 15.60 2.61
N ALA A 28 -1.97 14.94 3.75
CA ALA A 28 -0.67 14.57 4.33
C ALA A 28 -0.17 13.18 3.88
N PHE A 29 -1.05 12.36 3.29
CA PHE A 29 -0.74 11.00 2.87
C PHE A 29 -1.56 10.60 1.64
N GLU A 30 -1.08 9.55 0.98
CA GLU A 30 -1.77 8.85 -0.09
C GLU A 30 -2.36 7.55 0.46
N MET A 31 -3.57 7.22 0.03
CA MET A 31 -4.26 6.01 0.47
C MET A 31 -4.66 5.17 -0.75
N ALA A 32 -4.17 3.94 -0.84
CA ALA A 32 -4.67 2.94 -1.77
C ALA A 32 -5.68 2.05 -1.07
N VAL A 33 -6.91 1.99 -1.58
CA VAL A 33 -7.97 1.08 -1.14
C VAL A 33 -7.95 -0.14 -2.04
N PHE A 34 -7.85 -1.34 -1.48
CA PHE A 34 -7.86 -2.60 -2.22
C PHE A 34 -9.30 -3.02 -2.48
N GLU A 35 -9.65 -3.17 -3.75
CA GLU A 35 -11.00 -3.48 -4.22
C GLU A 35 -11.25 -4.99 -4.22
N ASP A 36 -11.13 -5.63 -3.04
CA ASP A 36 -11.37 -7.08 -2.89
C ASP A 36 -12.76 -7.43 -2.35
N GLY A 37 -13.56 -6.41 -2.00
CA GLY A 37 -14.94 -6.55 -1.54
C GLY A 37 -15.11 -7.17 -0.14
N VAL A 38 -14.02 -7.53 0.56
CA VAL A 38 -14.11 -8.30 1.82
C VAL A 38 -13.22 -7.74 2.93
N SER A 39 -11.97 -7.36 2.64
CA SER A 39 -10.97 -7.08 3.68
C SER A 39 -10.96 -5.62 4.15
N ASN A 40 -11.53 -4.71 3.35
CA ASN A 40 -11.40 -3.25 3.52
C ASN A 40 -9.92 -2.83 3.68
N LEU A 41 -9.01 -3.55 3.03
CA LEU A 41 -7.57 -3.33 3.12
C LEU A 41 -7.20 -1.99 2.49
N LYS A 42 -6.34 -1.25 3.19
CA LYS A 42 -5.83 0.06 2.81
C LYS A 42 -4.34 0.12 3.02
N LEU A 43 -3.62 0.69 2.07
CA LEU A 43 -2.22 1.10 2.23
C LEU A 43 -2.16 2.61 2.34
N ASN A 44 -1.71 3.12 3.48
CA ASN A 44 -1.44 4.53 3.70
C ASN A 44 0.06 4.80 3.54
N TRP A 45 0.39 5.86 2.81
CA TRP A 45 1.76 6.30 2.60
C TRP A 45 1.94 7.79 2.90
N TRP A 46 2.83 8.10 3.83
CA TRP A 46 3.22 9.48 4.17
C TRP A 46 4.53 9.84 3.46
N PRO A 47 4.50 10.61 2.36
CA PRO A 47 5.69 10.86 1.54
C PRO A 47 6.79 11.62 2.29
N ARG A 48 6.42 12.49 3.25
CA ARG A 48 7.40 13.25 4.05
C ARG A 48 8.24 12.36 4.97
N GLU A 49 7.65 11.28 5.48
CA GLU A 49 8.30 10.37 6.42
C GLU A 49 8.81 9.10 5.72
N GLY A 50 8.27 8.79 4.54
CA GLY A 50 8.41 7.51 3.87
C GLY A 50 7.61 6.39 4.53
N THR A 51 6.79 6.68 5.54
CA THR A 51 6.05 5.66 6.30
C THR A 51 4.98 4.99 5.45
N LEU A 52 5.01 3.65 5.37
CA LEU A 52 3.93 2.81 4.83
C LEU A 52 3.25 2.02 5.94
N ARG A 53 1.91 2.06 5.96
CA ARG A 53 1.06 1.31 6.89
C ARG A 53 -0.09 0.63 6.18
N LEU A 54 -0.24 -0.67 6.40
CA LEU A 54 -1.44 -1.42 6.00
C LEU A 54 -2.46 -1.46 7.13
N VAL A 55 -3.74 -1.28 6.79
CA VAL A 55 -4.88 -1.29 7.71
C VAL A 55 -6.01 -2.11 7.07
N GLY A 56 -6.69 -2.96 7.82
CA GLY A 56 -7.76 -3.83 7.31
C GLY A 56 -7.78 -5.16 8.04
N ASP A 57 -8.48 -6.14 7.44
CA ASP A 57 -8.53 -7.51 7.95
C ASP A 57 -7.13 -8.10 8.21
N PRO A 58 -6.84 -8.66 9.41
CA PRO A 58 -5.52 -9.15 9.76
C PRO A 58 -5.00 -10.28 8.85
N GLU A 59 -5.87 -11.20 8.40
CA GLU A 59 -5.43 -12.36 7.60
C GLU A 59 -4.98 -11.93 6.21
N VAL A 60 -5.73 -11.03 5.58
CA VAL A 60 -5.38 -10.47 4.26
C VAL A 60 -4.21 -9.50 4.39
N ARG A 61 -4.22 -8.64 5.41
CA ARG A 61 -3.16 -7.66 5.69
C ARG A 61 -1.80 -8.34 5.81
N ASN A 62 -1.69 -9.41 6.59
CA ASN A 62 -0.41 -10.09 6.79
C ASN A 62 0.14 -10.68 5.49
N LYS A 63 -0.73 -11.25 4.64
CA LYS A 63 -0.33 -11.79 3.33
C LYS A 63 0.18 -10.70 2.38
N ILE A 64 -0.53 -9.57 2.31
CA ILE A 64 -0.13 -8.44 1.46
C ILE A 64 1.12 -7.75 2.00
N GLN A 65 1.25 -7.63 3.32
CA GLN A 65 2.44 -7.07 3.95
C GLN A 65 3.71 -7.84 3.53
N VAL A 66 3.71 -9.17 3.64
CA VAL A 66 4.88 -9.99 3.25
C VAL A 66 5.24 -9.80 1.78
N LYS A 67 4.25 -9.73 0.88
CA LYS A 67 4.49 -9.48 -0.55
C LYS A 67 5.08 -8.09 -0.79
N LEU A 68 4.53 -7.07 -0.13
CA LEU A 68 4.98 -5.70 -0.27
C LEU A 68 6.39 -5.51 0.29
N GLU A 69 6.72 -6.11 1.45
CA GLU A 69 8.07 -6.09 2.02
C GLU A 69 9.10 -6.69 1.08
N ARG A 70 8.75 -7.78 0.38
CA ARG A 70 9.61 -8.38 -0.64
C ARG A 70 9.84 -7.42 -1.82
N LEU A 71 8.78 -6.85 -2.38
CA LEU A 71 8.88 -5.89 -3.49
C LEU A 71 9.67 -4.62 -3.12
N LEU A 72 9.63 -4.20 -1.85
CA LEU A 72 10.38 -3.05 -1.35
C LEU A 72 11.87 -3.33 -1.10
N SER A 73 12.26 -4.60 -1.06
CA SER A 73 13.64 -5.02 -0.78
C SER A 73 14.42 -5.40 -2.04
N GLU A 74 13.76 -5.40 -3.20
CA GLU A 74 14.36 -5.61 -4.53
C GLU A 74 14.88 -4.29 -5.10
#